data_AF-A0AAU3XT63-F1
#
_entry.id   AF-A0AAU3XT63-F1
#
_cell.length_a   1.000
_cell.length_b   1.000
_cell.length_c   1.000
_cell.angle_alpha   90.00
_cell.angle_beta   90.00
_cell.angle_gamma   90.00
#
_symmetry.space_group_name_H-M   'P 1'
#
loop_
_entity.id
_entity.type
_entity.pdbx_description
1 polymer ?
#
loop_
_entity_poly.entity_id
_entity_poly.type
_entity_poly.pdbx_seq_one_letter_code
_entity_poly.pdbx_strand_id
1 'polypeptide(L)'
;MTSLAVENDPYILAPPNPNSPVVLSLWISPGNTHPNAQYRDPVWPLAPLIDSPSTELATIYWQGCPDPLLAQVKQTTWTMINGRLRPTYLLTRGSHSRARTSAADIRDTCNEWMRLARWLHARRLSSLTDCTDDMWRAYIAQRWGDGVSRDHAARVCGKLTDLWAFDQLSARPAGVTRPPWDVEGIDDFLPAANSPARGENSTEPLDPAVLGPLLVWAIRFVDDFADDILAAWAERSRLIAAAEANPAIPEGQAVLAEFLLPNVRSGRGLPSARMHGRRGLARSYISAVTGASVKQIDHFVARNQLSGLANEHPGPCPLEVPVSGQINGNPWRERMDFDEAASLMRHLGTAAVVVCLYLTGMRPQENGAELHLMQHSAGFK
;
A
#
# COMPACT_ATOMS: atom_id res chain seq x y z
N MET A 1 2.21 -48.44 -33.69
CA MET A 1 1.42 -47.89 -32.58
C MET A 1 2.32 -46.96 -31.81
N THR A 2 1.97 -45.69 -31.87
CA THR A 2 2.82 -44.53 -31.62
C THR A 2 3.01 -44.30 -30.12
N SER A 3 4.27 -44.09 -29.74
CA SER A 3 4.70 -43.56 -28.45
C SER A 3 3.94 -42.27 -28.13
N LEU A 4 3.04 -42.32 -27.15
CA LEU A 4 2.42 -41.13 -26.58
C LEU A 4 3.49 -40.42 -25.76
N ALA A 5 3.91 -39.27 -26.27
CA ALA A 5 4.74 -38.30 -25.58
C ALA A 5 4.22 -38.09 -24.15
N VAL A 6 5.09 -38.32 -23.16
CA VAL A 6 4.94 -37.73 -21.83
C VAL A 6 4.97 -36.21 -22.07
N GLU A 7 3.79 -35.59 -22.08
CA GLU A 7 3.63 -34.15 -22.06
C GLU A 7 4.52 -33.57 -20.94
N ASN A 8 5.43 -32.67 -21.28
CA ASN A 8 6.18 -31.89 -20.31
C ASN A 8 5.18 -31.04 -19.51
N ASP A 9 4.83 -31.49 -18.31
CA ASP A 9 3.93 -30.75 -17.43
C ASP A 9 4.60 -29.45 -16.95
N PRO A 10 4.10 -28.26 -17.35
CA PRO A 10 4.77 -26.99 -17.09
C PRO A 10 4.76 -26.57 -15.61
N TYR A 11 4.01 -27.28 -14.76
CA TYR A 11 3.95 -27.01 -13.32
C TYR A 11 4.96 -27.82 -12.51
N ILE A 12 5.54 -28.88 -13.09
CA ILE A 12 6.53 -29.72 -12.42
C ILE A 12 7.91 -29.10 -12.55
N LEU A 13 8.55 -28.83 -11.42
CA LEU A 13 9.91 -28.31 -11.37
C LEU A 13 10.94 -29.44 -11.23
N ALA A 14 12.02 -29.33 -12.00
CA ALA A 14 13.20 -30.17 -11.80
C ALA A 14 13.80 -29.93 -10.39
N PRO A 15 14.35 -30.96 -9.74
CA PRO A 15 14.93 -30.80 -8.41
C PRO A 15 16.12 -29.82 -8.45
N PRO A 16 16.25 -28.93 -7.47
CA PRO A 16 17.41 -28.04 -7.40
C PRO A 16 18.69 -28.85 -7.14
N ASN A 17 19.80 -28.39 -7.70
CA ASN A 17 21.13 -28.85 -7.32
C ASN A 17 21.70 -27.93 -6.21
N PRO A 18 22.77 -28.32 -5.50
CA PRO A 18 23.34 -27.52 -4.41
C PRO A 18 23.68 -26.07 -4.77
N ASN A 19 23.99 -25.79 -6.04
CA ASN A 19 24.36 -24.46 -6.54
C ASN A 19 23.19 -23.74 -7.24
N SER A 20 22.01 -24.35 -7.32
CA SER A 20 20.82 -23.70 -7.87
C SER A 20 20.49 -22.46 -7.04
N PRO A 21 20.09 -21.34 -7.69
CA PRO A 21 19.66 -20.17 -6.96
C PRO A 21 18.38 -20.49 -6.18
N VAL A 22 18.21 -19.86 -5.01
CA VAL A 22 16.99 -20.01 -4.20
C VAL A 22 15.78 -19.43 -4.94
N VAL A 23 15.94 -18.26 -5.57
CA VAL A 23 14.92 -17.63 -6.41
C VAL A 23 15.36 -17.70 -7.87
N LEU A 24 14.56 -18.29 -8.76
CA LEU A 24 14.86 -18.32 -10.20
C LEU A 24 14.77 -16.90 -10.80
N SER A 25 15.66 -16.59 -11.75
CA SER A 25 15.77 -15.26 -12.37
C SER A 25 14.46 -14.76 -12.99
N LEU A 26 13.58 -15.66 -13.42
CA LEU A 26 12.27 -15.29 -13.98
C LEU A 26 11.32 -14.63 -12.95
N TRP A 27 11.62 -14.80 -11.65
CA TRP A 27 10.87 -14.19 -10.54
C TRP A 27 11.50 -12.92 -9.98
N ILE A 28 12.68 -12.54 -10.47
CA ILE A 28 13.41 -11.37 -9.99
C ILE A 28 13.17 -10.24 -10.98
N SER A 29 12.60 -9.14 -10.52
CA SER A 29 12.37 -7.98 -11.38
C SER A 29 13.68 -7.38 -11.89
N PRO A 30 13.74 -6.84 -13.12
CA PRO A 30 14.99 -6.37 -13.74
C PRO A 30 15.77 -5.28 -12.95
N GLY A 31 15.11 -4.58 -12.02
CA GLY A 31 15.73 -3.56 -11.16
C GLY A 31 16.10 -4.06 -9.75
N ASN A 32 15.79 -5.31 -9.42
CA ASN A 32 16.04 -5.86 -8.09
C ASN A 32 17.50 -6.34 -7.99
N THR A 33 18.27 -5.69 -7.12
CA THR A 33 19.71 -5.95 -6.94
C THR A 33 20.02 -6.72 -5.65
N HIS A 34 19.00 -7.24 -4.97
CA HIS A 34 19.21 -7.97 -3.73
C HIS A 34 19.97 -9.29 -3.97
N PRO A 35 20.86 -9.68 -3.02
CA PRO A 35 21.62 -10.91 -3.16
C PRO A 35 20.69 -12.14 -3.11
N ASN A 36 21.00 -13.12 -3.94
CA ASN A 36 20.31 -14.41 -3.99
C ASN A 36 21.24 -15.50 -3.46
N ALA A 37 20.73 -16.37 -2.60
CA ALA A 37 21.50 -17.48 -2.04
C ALA A 37 21.49 -18.70 -2.96
N GLN A 38 22.36 -19.65 -2.68
CA GLN A 38 22.36 -20.97 -3.29
C GLN A 38 21.52 -21.95 -2.45
N TYR A 39 20.97 -22.97 -3.09
CA TYR A 39 20.13 -23.99 -2.44
C TYR A 39 20.83 -24.66 -1.25
N ARG A 40 22.15 -24.89 -1.32
CA ARG A 40 22.93 -25.46 -0.21
C ARG A 40 23.02 -24.57 1.03
N ASP A 41 22.84 -23.26 0.87
CA ASP A 41 23.13 -22.29 1.93
C ASP A 41 22.18 -22.48 3.14
N PRO A 42 22.66 -22.19 4.36
CA PRO A 42 21.89 -22.34 5.59
C PRO A 42 20.87 -21.21 5.82
N VAL A 43 20.93 -20.14 5.02
CA VAL A 43 20.06 -18.97 5.11
C VAL A 43 19.60 -18.58 3.71
N TRP A 44 18.30 -18.42 3.53
CA TRP A 44 17.68 -18.11 2.25
C TRP A 44 17.00 -16.73 2.31
N PRO A 45 17.61 -15.66 1.79
CA PRO A 45 16.97 -14.36 1.67
C PRO A 45 15.88 -14.41 0.60
N LEU A 46 14.70 -13.87 0.91
CA LEU A 46 13.60 -13.72 -0.04
C LEU A 46 13.50 -12.31 -0.62
N ALA A 47 14.46 -11.44 -0.28
CA ALA A 47 14.59 -10.09 -0.83
C ALA A 47 14.56 -10.03 -2.38
N PRO A 48 15.09 -11.03 -3.14
CA PRO A 48 14.94 -11.04 -4.60
C PRO A 48 13.49 -11.13 -5.12
N LEU A 49 12.51 -11.42 -4.24
CA LEU A 49 11.08 -11.42 -4.57
C LEU A 49 10.36 -10.11 -4.19
N ILE A 50 11.07 -9.14 -3.62
CA ILE A 50 10.52 -7.92 -3.05
C ILE A 50 11.05 -6.72 -3.83
N ASP A 51 10.17 -6.07 -4.59
CA ASP A 51 10.54 -4.92 -5.43
C ASP A 51 10.28 -3.58 -4.75
N SER A 52 9.49 -3.57 -3.67
CA SER A 52 9.14 -2.35 -2.95
C SER A 52 10.19 -2.03 -1.86
N PRO A 53 10.82 -0.85 -1.89
CA PRO A 53 11.84 -0.45 -0.91
C PRO A 53 11.33 -0.34 0.53
N SER A 54 10.02 -0.21 0.72
CA SER A 54 9.37 -0.04 2.04
C SER A 54 8.89 -1.35 2.65
N THR A 55 9.00 -2.48 1.94
CA THR A 55 8.57 -3.78 2.45
C THR A 55 9.68 -4.43 3.25
N GLU A 56 9.35 -4.96 4.44
CA GLU A 56 10.31 -5.69 5.27
C GLU A 56 10.88 -6.91 4.51
N LEU A 57 12.20 -7.04 4.52
CA LEU A 57 12.89 -8.15 3.86
C LEU A 57 12.68 -9.43 4.67
N ALA A 58 12.11 -10.45 4.04
CA ALA A 58 11.91 -11.77 4.64
C ALA A 58 13.13 -12.68 4.37
N THR A 59 13.49 -13.48 5.39
CA THR A 59 14.59 -14.45 5.32
C THR A 59 14.17 -15.75 6.00
N ILE A 60 14.53 -16.89 5.39
CA ILE A 60 14.32 -18.23 5.96
C ILE A 60 15.64 -18.70 6.57
N TYR A 61 15.58 -19.12 7.83
CA TYR A 61 16.72 -19.65 8.59
C TYR A 61 16.51 -21.14 8.85
N TRP A 62 17.42 -21.98 8.35
CA TRP A 62 17.27 -23.44 8.41
C TRP A 62 17.75 -24.07 9.73
N GLN A 63 18.41 -23.31 10.61
CA GLN A 63 18.98 -23.81 11.88
C GLN A 63 17.95 -24.51 12.80
N GLY A 64 16.66 -24.17 12.67
CA GLY A 64 15.58 -24.76 13.47
C GLY A 64 14.99 -26.05 12.90
N CYS A 65 15.42 -26.51 11.72
CA CYS A 65 14.90 -27.71 11.08
C CYS A 65 15.78 -28.93 11.41
N PRO A 66 15.21 -30.07 11.85
CA PRO A 66 15.98 -31.29 12.11
C PRO A 66 16.66 -31.83 10.85
N ASP A 67 17.92 -32.27 10.98
CA ASP A 67 18.74 -32.77 9.87
C ASP A 67 18.06 -33.86 9.02
N PRO A 68 17.36 -34.87 9.58
CA PRO A 68 16.74 -35.93 8.77
C PRO A 68 15.65 -35.41 7.82
N LEU A 69 14.94 -34.35 8.21
CA LEU A 69 13.82 -33.78 7.46
C LEU A 69 14.21 -32.57 6.62
N LEU A 70 15.39 -32.00 6.88
CA LEU A 70 15.86 -30.75 6.27
C LEU A 70 15.81 -30.80 4.74
N ALA A 71 16.29 -31.89 4.13
CA ALA A 71 16.31 -32.00 2.66
C ALA A 71 14.90 -31.96 2.04
N GLN A 72 13.93 -32.65 2.64
CA GLN A 72 12.55 -32.71 2.14
C GLN A 72 11.83 -31.37 2.32
N VAL A 73 12.02 -30.71 3.48
CA VAL A 73 11.45 -29.38 3.72
C VAL A 73 12.08 -28.33 2.81
N LYS A 74 13.41 -28.31 2.66
CA LYS A 74 14.11 -27.40 1.73
C LYS A 74 13.62 -27.56 0.30
N GLN A 75 13.47 -28.79 -0.18
CA GLN A 75 13.02 -29.05 -1.54
C GLN A 75 11.59 -28.53 -1.77
N THR A 76 10.69 -28.81 -0.83
CA THR A 76 9.29 -28.36 -0.93
C THR A 76 9.21 -26.83 -0.86
N THR A 77 10.00 -26.20 0.01
CA THR A 77 10.09 -24.74 0.10
C THR A 77 10.64 -24.12 -1.18
N TRP A 78 11.67 -24.72 -1.79
CA TRP A 78 12.19 -24.26 -3.07
C TRP A 78 11.14 -24.39 -4.18
N THR A 79 10.34 -25.45 -4.16
CA THR A 79 9.23 -25.67 -5.10
C THR A 79 8.11 -24.63 -4.89
N MET A 80 7.79 -24.27 -3.65
CA MET A 80 6.86 -23.17 -3.33
C MET A 80 7.39 -21.81 -3.79
N ILE A 81 8.68 -21.54 -3.60
CA ILE A 81 9.31 -20.27 -4.01
C ILE A 81 9.31 -20.11 -5.52
N ASN A 82 9.46 -21.19 -6.29
CA ASN A 82 9.70 -21.11 -7.73
C ASN A 82 8.56 -21.64 -8.59
N GLY A 83 7.61 -22.36 -8.00
CA GLY A 83 6.49 -22.98 -8.67
C GLY A 83 5.23 -22.13 -8.63
N ARG A 84 4.17 -22.69 -9.22
CA ARG A 84 2.81 -22.15 -9.18
C ARG A 84 1.85 -23.30 -8.95
N LEU A 85 0.88 -23.10 -8.07
CA LEU A 85 -0.21 -24.08 -7.90
C LEU A 85 -1.03 -24.17 -9.19
N ARG A 86 -1.53 -25.38 -9.49
CA ARG A 86 -2.35 -25.62 -10.69
C ARG A 86 -3.67 -24.84 -10.59
N PRO A 87 -4.20 -24.28 -11.71
CA PRO A 87 -5.49 -23.59 -11.70
C PRO A 87 -6.64 -24.44 -11.16
N THR A 88 -6.63 -25.75 -11.44
CA THR A 88 -7.62 -26.71 -10.91
C THR A 88 -7.61 -26.78 -9.38
N TYR A 89 -6.45 -26.60 -8.75
CA TYR A 89 -6.32 -26.54 -7.30
C TYR A 89 -6.84 -25.21 -6.71
N LEU A 90 -6.65 -24.10 -7.44
CA LEU A 90 -7.12 -22.77 -7.03
C LEU A 90 -8.64 -22.61 -7.13
N LEU A 91 -9.27 -23.16 -8.19
CA LEU A 91 -10.71 -23.07 -8.45
C LEU A 91 -11.56 -23.69 -7.32
N THR A 92 -11.09 -24.78 -6.73
CA THR A 92 -11.78 -25.50 -5.64
C THR A 92 -11.76 -24.71 -4.33
N ARG A 93 -10.90 -23.68 -4.17
CA ARG A 93 -10.67 -22.98 -2.90
C ARG A 93 -11.06 -21.49 -2.91
N GLY A 94 -11.74 -21.03 -3.96
CA GLY A 94 -12.33 -19.69 -4.03
C GLY A 94 -11.34 -18.56 -4.33
N SER A 95 -11.91 -17.35 -4.45
CA SER A 95 -11.28 -16.10 -4.92
C SER A 95 -10.08 -15.58 -4.11
N HIS A 96 -9.74 -16.21 -2.97
CA HIS A 96 -8.58 -15.86 -2.14
C HIS A 96 -7.34 -16.73 -2.41
N SER A 97 -7.44 -17.77 -3.25
CA SER A 97 -6.31 -18.64 -3.57
C SER A 97 -5.43 -17.98 -4.66
N ARG A 98 -4.29 -17.40 -4.25
CA ARG A 98 -3.33 -16.81 -5.18
C ARG A 98 -2.38 -17.88 -5.71
N ALA A 99 -2.05 -17.81 -7.01
CA ALA A 99 -1.09 -18.73 -7.63
C ALA A 99 0.33 -18.66 -7.01
N ARG A 100 0.67 -17.52 -6.37
CA ARG A 100 1.86 -17.27 -5.55
C ARG A 100 1.49 -16.35 -4.39
N THR A 101 2.08 -16.59 -3.22
CA THR A 101 1.90 -15.75 -2.03
C THR A 101 3.07 -14.80 -1.81
N SER A 102 2.97 -13.88 -0.84
CA SER A 102 4.02 -12.89 -0.56
C SER A 102 5.26 -13.54 0.05
N ALA A 103 6.41 -12.87 -0.02
CA ALA A 103 7.65 -13.36 0.59
C ALA A 103 7.51 -13.58 2.12
N ALA A 104 6.75 -12.74 2.81
CA ALA A 104 6.45 -12.92 4.23
C ALA A 104 5.61 -14.18 4.48
N ASP A 105 4.59 -14.43 3.65
CA ASP A 105 3.76 -15.63 3.77
C ASP A 105 4.56 -16.91 3.45
N ILE A 106 5.41 -16.90 2.42
CA ILE A 106 6.36 -17.99 2.11
C ILE A 106 7.22 -18.33 3.33
N ARG A 107 7.81 -17.31 3.99
CA ARG A 107 8.61 -17.49 5.21
C ARG A 107 7.77 -18.10 6.33
N ASP A 108 6.57 -17.59 6.56
CA ASP A 108 5.71 -18.04 7.65
C ASP A 108 5.16 -19.46 7.40
N THR A 109 4.93 -19.84 6.15
CA THR A 109 4.59 -21.20 5.72
C THR A 109 5.75 -22.16 5.95
N CYS A 110 6.96 -21.78 5.54
CA CYS A 110 8.17 -22.56 5.81
C CYS A 110 8.41 -22.75 7.31
N ASN A 111 8.17 -21.73 8.14
CA ASN A 111 8.30 -21.83 9.59
C ASN A 111 7.31 -22.83 10.21
N GLU A 112 6.09 -22.93 9.67
CA GLU A 112 5.12 -23.94 10.11
C GLU A 112 5.57 -25.34 9.70
N TRP A 113 6.14 -25.52 8.51
CA TRP A 113 6.70 -26.81 8.09
C TRP A 113 7.89 -27.24 8.94
N MET A 114 8.79 -26.31 9.30
CA MET A 114 9.88 -26.61 10.25
C MET A 114 9.35 -26.94 11.66
N ARG A 115 8.21 -26.38 12.06
CA ARG A 115 7.55 -26.76 13.31
C ARG A 115 6.99 -28.18 13.25
N LEU A 116 6.32 -28.55 12.16
CA LEU A 116 5.89 -29.93 11.91
C LEU A 116 7.10 -30.88 11.93
N ALA A 117 8.18 -30.53 11.24
CA ALA A 117 9.39 -31.35 11.20
C ALA A 117 10.00 -31.59 12.59
N ARG A 118 10.08 -30.55 13.44
CA ARG A 118 10.50 -30.70 14.84
C ARG A 118 9.58 -31.62 15.63
N TRP A 119 8.27 -31.54 15.39
CA TRP A 119 7.28 -32.37 16.07
C TRP A 119 7.36 -33.84 15.67
N LEU A 120 7.61 -34.13 14.39
CA LEU A 120 7.89 -35.48 13.88
C LEU A 120 9.19 -36.03 14.46
N HIS A 121 10.25 -35.21 14.45
CA HIS A 121 11.55 -35.60 14.97
C HIS A 121 11.51 -35.92 16.47
N ALA A 122 10.74 -35.16 17.26
CA ALA A 122 10.50 -35.46 18.68
C ALA A 122 9.85 -36.83 18.90
N ARG A 123 9.13 -37.36 17.90
CA ARG A 123 8.53 -38.70 17.88
C ARG A 123 9.41 -39.75 17.20
N ARG A 124 10.67 -39.40 16.90
CA ARG A 124 11.66 -40.24 16.21
C ARG A 124 11.26 -40.63 14.78
N LEU A 125 10.39 -39.83 14.16
CA LEU A 125 10.10 -39.91 12.73
C LEU A 125 11.09 -39.03 11.97
N SER A 126 11.54 -39.52 10.82
CA SER A 126 12.63 -38.91 10.06
C SER A 126 12.25 -38.52 8.63
N SER A 127 11.02 -38.81 8.20
CA SER A 127 10.52 -38.48 6.87
C SER A 127 9.16 -37.79 6.90
N LEU A 128 8.92 -36.86 5.98
CA LEU A 128 7.60 -36.27 5.76
C LEU A 128 6.57 -37.29 5.23
N THR A 129 7.03 -38.43 4.68
CA THR A 129 6.15 -39.57 4.35
C THR A 129 5.51 -40.21 5.57
N ASP A 130 6.10 -40.00 6.75
CA ASP A 130 5.58 -40.53 8.01
C ASP A 130 4.34 -39.74 8.50
N CYS A 131 4.00 -38.63 7.82
CA CYS A 131 2.75 -37.90 8.02
C CYS A 131 1.57 -38.69 7.43
N THR A 132 1.13 -39.74 8.12
CA THR A 132 -0.14 -40.41 7.84
C THR A 132 -1.34 -39.55 8.30
N ASP A 133 -2.56 -39.94 7.94
CA ASP A 133 -3.79 -39.26 8.38
C ASP A 133 -3.89 -39.12 9.91
N ASP A 134 -3.53 -40.19 10.64
CA ASP A 134 -3.49 -40.18 12.11
C ASP A 134 -2.45 -39.18 12.64
N MET A 135 -1.32 -39.07 11.95
CA MET A 135 -0.24 -38.17 12.32
C MET A 135 -0.64 -36.71 12.09
N TRP A 136 -1.33 -36.43 10.98
CA TRP A 136 -1.93 -35.12 10.72
C TRP A 136 -2.92 -34.72 11.81
N ARG A 137 -3.85 -35.61 12.17
CA ARG A 137 -4.83 -35.41 13.25
C ARG A 137 -4.17 -35.20 14.61
N ALA A 138 -3.14 -35.98 14.93
CA ALA A 138 -2.40 -35.84 16.18
C ALA A 138 -1.63 -34.53 16.27
N TYR A 139 -1.01 -34.09 15.15
CA TYR A 139 -0.28 -32.83 15.11
C TYR A 139 -1.19 -31.65 15.40
N ILE A 140 -2.27 -31.54 14.65
CA ILE A 140 -3.20 -30.42 14.76
C ILE A 140 -3.93 -30.40 16.11
N ALA A 141 -4.33 -31.56 16.65
CA ALA A 141 -4.93 -31.68 17.98
C ALA A 141 -4.00 -31.12 19.06
N GLN A 142 -2.71 -31.41 18.97
CA GLN A 142 -1.71 -30.81 19.85
C GLN A 142 -1.52 -29.31 19.58
N ARG A 143 -1.53 -28.85 18.31
CA ARG A 143 -1.36 -27.43 17.97
C ARG A 143 -2.49 -26.55 18.49
N TRP A 144 -3.69 -27.10 18.64
CA TRP A 144 -4.82 -26.35 19.21
C TRP A 144 -4.91 -26.44 20.73
N GLY A 145 -4.17 -27.35 21.36
CA GLY A 145 -4.16 -27.53 22.82
C GLY A 145 -3.81 -26.26 23.60
N ASP A 146 -3.08 -25.34 22.97
CA ASP A 146 -2.68 -24.04 23.54
C ASP A 146 -3.77 -22.95 23.42
N GLY A 147 -4.94 -23.26 22.84
CA GLY A 147 -6.04 -22.33 22.63
C GLY A 147 -5.74 -21.34 21.49
N VAL A 148 -6.16 -21.68 20.27
CA VAL A 148 -6.02 -20.80 19.09
C VAL A 148 -7.37 -20.43 18.51
N SER A 149 -7.43 -19.26 17.84
CA SER A 149 -8.66 -18.86 17.13
C SER A 149 -8.93 -19.76 15.91
N ARG A 150 -10.21 -19.91 15.57
CA ARG A 150 -10.67 -20.69 14.40
C ARG A 150 -10.00 -20.21 13.11
N ASP A 151 -9.92 -18.91 12.89
CA ASP A 151 -9.29 -18.31 11.70
C ASP A 151 -7.78 -18.56 11.62
N HIS A 152 -7.10 -18.54 12.78
CA HIS A 152 -5.68 -18.88 12.81
C HIS A 152 -5.46 -20.37 12.51
N ALA A 153 -6.28 -21.24 13.10
CA ALA A 153 -6.25 -22.67 12.82
C ALA A 153 -6.52 -22.98 11.33
N ALA A 154 -7.47 -22.29 10.70
CA ALA A 154 -7.76 -22.45 9.29
C ALA A 154 -6.56 -22.05 8.40
N ARG A 155 -5.90 -20.93 8.72
CA ARG A 155 -4.67 -20.52 8.03
C ARG A 155 -3.54 -21.53 8.20
N VAL A 156 -3.35 -22.07 9.40
CA VAL A 156 -2.34 -23.12 9.65
C VAL A 156 -2.65 -24.37 8.83
N CYS A 157 -3.90 -24.83 8.81
CA CYS A 157 -4.31 -25.96 7.98
C CYS A 157 -4.04 -25.73 6.49
N GLY A 158 -4.28 -24.51 5.99
CA GLY A 158 -3.93 -24.12 4.62
C GLY A 158 -2.43 -24.27 4.34
N LYS A 159 -1.58 -23.72 5.21
CA LYS A 159 -0.10 -23.84 5.11
C LYS A 159 0.37 -25.29 5.12
N LEU A 160 -0.25 -26.14 5.94
CA LEU A 160 0.07 -27.56 6.01
C LEU A 160 -0.41 -28.31 4.75
N THR A 161 -1.53 -27.91 4.15
CA THR A 161 -1.92 -28.47 2.85
C THR A 161 -1.02 -28.00 1.71
N ASP A 162 -0.48 -26.78 1.78
CA ASP A 162 0.50 -26.30 0.81
C ASP A 162 1.76 -27.18 0.80
N LEU A 163 2.15 -27.78 1.93
CA LEU A 163 3.26 -28.74 1.97
C LEU A 163 3.00 -29.91 1.01
N TRP A 164 1.83 -30.52 1.09
CA TRP A 164 1.44 -31.58 0.16
C TRP A 164 1.31 -31.06 -1.27
N ALA A 165 0.63 -29.93 -1.47
CA ALA A 165 0.34 -29.42 -2.80
C ALA A 165 1.62 -29.07 -3.58
N PHE A 166 2.61 -28.45 -2.93
CA PHE A 166 3.90 -28.14 -3.55
C PHE A 166 4.81 -29.35 -3.65
N ASP A 167 4.69 -30.36 -2.78
CA ASP A 167 5.43 -31.62 -2.94
C ASP A 167 5.11 -32.28 -4.29
N GLN A 168 3.81 -32.30 -4.68
CA GLN A 168 3.34 -32.84 -5.96
C GLN A 168 3.86 -32.09 -7.20
N LEU A 169 4.43 -30.90 -7.02
CA LEU A 169 4.98 -30.08 -8.10
C LEU A 169 6.51 -30.24 -8.23
N SER A 170 7.11 -31.12 -7.44
CA SER A 170 8.50 -31.51 -7.61
C SER A 170 8.60 -32.73 -8.55
N ALA A 171 9.61 -32.76 -9.42
CA ALA A 171 9.91 -33.95 -10.21
C ALA A 171 10.44 -35.13 -9.37
N ARG A 172 10.76 -34.89 -8.08
CA ARG A 172 11.14 -35.92 -7.10
C ARG A 172 10.41 -35.68 -5.78
N PRO A 173 9.08 -35.85 -5.73
CA PRO A 173 8.30 -35.58 -4.52
C PRO A 173 8.84 -36.40 -3.35
N ALA A 174 8.81 -35.83 -2.15
CA ALA A 174 9.09 -36.53 -0.91
C ALA A 174 8.01 -37.60 -0.63
N GLY A 175 6.79 -37.42 -1.13
CA GLY A 175 5.67 -38.34 -0.93
C GLY A 175 4.83 -37.95 0.29
N VAL A 176 4.64 -36.65 0.51
CA VAL A 176 3.81 -36.14 1.61
C VAL A 176 2.38 -36.61 1.40
N THR A 177 1.74 -37.15 2.44
CA THR A 177 0.32 -37.53 2.36
C THR A 177 -0.56 -36.30 2.36
N ARG A 178 -1.61 -36.29 1.53
CA ARG A 178 -2.63 -35.26 1.51
C ARG A 178 -3.32 -35.17 2.88
N PRO A 179 -3.40 -33.99 3.51
CA PRO A 179 -4.05 -33.88 4.82
C PRO A 179 -5.56 -34.21 4.77
N PRO A 180 -6.12 -34.83 5.83
CA PRO A 180 -7.50 -35.31 5.84
C PRO A 180 -8.54 -34.18 5.71
N TRP A 181 -8.29 -33.01 6.32
CA TRP A 181 -9.19 -31.85 6.24
C TRP A 181 -9.33 -31.24 4.84
N ASP A 182 -8.42 -31.56 3.92
CA ASP A 182 -8.54 -31.14 2.52
C ASP A 182 -9.53 -32.01 1.72
N VAL A 183 -9.84 -33.21 2.22
CA VAL A 183 -10.78 -34.14 1.60
C VAL A 183 -12.12 -34.14 2.35
N GLU A 184 -12.07 -34.18 3.67
CA GLU A 184 -13.23 -34.31 4.56
C GLU A 184 -13.92 -32.96 4.82
N GLY A 185 -13.25 -31.85 4.52
CA GLY A 185 -13.67 -30.51 4.89
C GLY A 185 -12.97 -30.04 6.17
N ILE A 186 -12.70 -28.73 6.23
CA ILE A 186 -11.86 -28.17 7.30
C ILE A 186 -12.60 -28.00 8.62
N ASP A 187 -13.92 -27.86 8.60
CA ASP A 187 -14.69 -27.35 9.74
C ASP A 187 -14.62 -28.22 11.00
N ASP A 188 -14.57 -29.54 10.85
CA ASP A 188 -14.44 -30.53 11.93
C ASP A 188 -13.02 -30.62 12.50
N PHE A 189 -12.06 -30.03 11.79
CA PHE A 189 -10.65 -29.95 12.15
C PHE A 189 -10.30 -28.55 12.65
N LEU A 190 -11.26 -27.79 13.15
CA LEU A 190 -11.00 -26.46 13.69
C LEU A 190 -11.54 -26.37 15.12
N PRO A 191 -10.89 -25.59 16.01
CA PRO A 191 -11.42 -25.31 17.34
C PRO A 191 -12.86 -24.79 17.28
N ALA A 192 -13.63 -25.09 18.32
CA ALA A 192 -14.96 -24.52 18.50
C ALA A 192 -14.89 -22.99 18.37
N ALA A 193 -15.92 -22.39 17.75
CA ALA A 193 -16.02 -20.96 17.56
C ALA A 193 -16.25 -20.25 18.91
N ASN A 194 -15.21 -20.14 19.72
CA ASN A 194 -15.24 -19.42 20.98
C ASN A 194 -14.82 -17.97 20.68
N SER A 195 -15.83 -17.11 20.49
CA SER A 195 -15.77 -15.68 20.14
C SER A 195 -15.99 -15.40 18.66
N PRO A 196 -16.74 -14.33 18.32
CA PRO A 196 -16.96 -13.95 16.93
C PRO A 196 -15.60 -13.73 16.28
N ALA A 197 -15.44 -14.30 15.09
CA ALA A 197 -14.26 -14.17 14.26
C ALA A 197 -13.76 -12.72 14.33
N ARG A 198 -12.61 -12.51 14.97
CA ARG A 198 -11.91 -11.24 14.87
C ARG A 198 -11.26 -11.25 13.49
N GLY A 199 -12.11 -11.13 12.47
CA GLY A 199 -11.70 -10.86 11.12
C GLY A 199 -10.85 -9.60 11.10
N GLU A 200 -10.02 -9.49 10.08
CA GLU A 200 -9.15 -8.33 9.84
C GLU A 200 -9.94 -7.00 9.81
N ASN A 201 -11.26 -7.07 9.63
CA ASN A 201 -12.24 -5.99 9.77
C ASN A 201 -12.94 -6.04 11.15
N SER A 202 -12.17 -6.01 12.24
CA SER A 202 -12.74 -5.95 13.60
C SER A 202 -13.24 -4.55 13.99
N THR A 203 -13.08 -3.57 13.11
CA THR A 203 -13.67 -2.24 13.23
C THR A 203 -15.10 -2.30 12.73
N GLU A 204 -16.05 -1.86 13.55
CA GLU A 204 -17.45 -1.74 13.16
C GLU A 204 -17.54 -0.95 11.83
N PRO A 205 -18.25 -1.47 10.81
CA PRO A 205 -18.45 -0.75 9.57
C PRO A 205 -18.94 0.66 9.86
N LEU A 206 -18.37 1.66 9.18
CA LEU A 206 -18.83 3.04 9.31
C LEU A 206 -20.33 3.08 9.02
N ASP A 207 -21.08 3.75 9.90
CA ASP A 207 -22.52 3.91 9.75
C ASP A 207 -22.84 4.40 8.32
N PRO A 208 -23.75 3.73 7.58
CA PRO A 208 -24.17 4.17 6.25
C PRO A 208 -24.62 5.63 6.19
N ALA A 209 -25.15 6.17 7.29
CA ALA A 209 -25.53 7.59 7.42
C ALA A 209 -24.32 8.55 7.37
N VAL A 210 -23.11 8.07 7.65
CA VAL A 210 -21.86 8.83 7.52
C VAL A 210 -21.20 8.55 6.16
N LEU A 211 -21.15 7.28 5.77
CA LEU A 211 -20.43 6.85 4.57
C LEU A 211 -21.11 7.32 3.27
N GLY A 212 -22.45 7.27 3.23
CA GLY A 212 -23.23 7.72 2.07
C GLY A 212 -22.97 9.18 1.71
N PRO A 213 -23.16 10.14 2.64
CA PRO A 213 -22.87 11.55 2.38
C PRO A 213 -21.40 11.81 2.04
N LEU A 214 -20.46 11.15 2.70
CA LEU A 214 -19.03 11.30 2.41
C LEU A 214 -18.72 10.90 0.95
N LEU A 215 -19.23 9.76 0.51
CA LEU A 215 -19.01 9.27 -0.85
C LEU A 215 -19.67 10.18 -1.88
N VAL A 216 -20.91 10.60 -1.65
CA VAL A 216 -21.61 11.55 -2.52
C VAL A 216 -20.79 12.82 -2.70
N TRP A 217 -20.30 13.41 -1.61
CA TRP A 217 -19.49 14.61 -1.69
C TRP A 217 -18.11 14.37 -2.31
N ALA A 218 -17.49 13.21 -2.07
CA ALA A 218 -16.22 12.85 -2.71
C ALA A 218 -16.36 12.73 -4.23
N ILE A 219 -17.41 12.07 -4.72
CA ILE A 219 -17.73 11.97 -6.14
C ILE A 219 -17.96 13.37 -6.72
N ARG A 220 -18.81 14.18 -6.08
CA ARG A 220 -19.04 15.57 -6.54
C ARG A 220 -17.77 16.41 -6.55
N PHE A 221 -16.86 16.21 -5.61
CA PHE A 221 -15.59 16.93 -5.56
C PHE A 221 -14.69 16.61 -6.76
N VAL A 222 -14.77 15.38 -7.26
CA VAL A 222 -14.04 14.92 -8.44
C VAL A 222 -14.77 15.30 -9.73
N ASP A 223 -16.07 15.06 -9.82
CA ASP A 223 -16.82 15.23 -11.06
C ASP A 223 -17.25 16.68 -11.32
N ASP A 224 -17.69 17.40 -10.28
CA ASP A 224 -18.29 18.74 -10.45
C ASP A 224 -17.26 19.87 -10.23
N PHE A 225 -16.22 19.65 -9.42
CA PHE A 225 -15.34 20.74 -8.93
C PHE A 225 -13.86 20.60 -9.32
N ALA A 226 -13.43 19.47 -9.89
CA ALA A 226 -12.01 19.22 -10.14
C ALA A 226 -11.39 20.26 -11.09
N ASP A 227 -12.07 20.63 -12.16
CA ASP A 227 -11.56 21.58 -13.16
C ASP A 227 -11.26 22.95 -12.53
N ASP A 228 -12.19 23.47 -11.71
CA ASP A 228 -12.02 24.74 -11.00
C ASP A 228 -10.82 24.68 -10.03
N ILE A 229 -10.67 23.56 -9.31
CA ILE A 229 -9.58 23.35 -8.35
C ILE A 229 -8.23 23.24 -9.05
N LEU A 230 -8.15 22.49 -10.15
CA LEU A 230 -6.95 22.32 -10.94
C LEU A 230 -6.54 23.64 -11.60
N ALA A 231 -7.50 24.42 -12.12
CA ALA A 231 -7.25 25.76 -12.65
C ALA A 231 -6.71 26.71 -11.57
N ALA A 232 -7.33 26.72 -10.38
CA ALA A 232 -6.86 27.52 -9.24
C ALA A 232 -5.46 27.11 -8.77
N TRP A 233 -5.15 25.81 -8.77
CA TRP A 233 -3.82 25.31 -8.41
C TRP A 233 -2.76 25.71 -9.44
N ALA A 234 -3.06 25.60 -10.73
CA ALA A 234 -2.18 26.02 -11.81
C ALA A 234 -1.89 27.53 -11.73
N GLU A 235 -2.93 28.34 -11.51
CA GLU A 235 -2.79 29.79 -11.39
C GLU A 235 -1.99 30.18 -10.13
N ARG A 236 -2.27 29.56 -8.99
CA ARG A 236 -1.48 29.75 -7.77
C ARG A 236 0.00 29.42 -8.00
N SER A 237 0.28 28.32 -8.70
CA SER A 237 1.66 27.91 -9.01
C SER A 237 2.35 28.91 -9.93
N ARG A 238 1.64 29.44 -10.94
CA ARG A 238 2.12 30.51 -11.81
C ARG A 238 2.46 31.78 -11.04
N LEU A 239 1.59 32.21 -10.13
CA LEU A 239 1.82 33.40 -9.30
C LEU A 239 3.04 33.21 -8.37
N ILE A 240 3.22 32.04 -7.77
CA ILE A 240 4.40 31.75 -6.95
C ILE A 240 5.68 31.83 -7.78
N ALA A 241 5.70 31.21 -8.96
CA ALA A 241 6.86 31.25 -9.85
C ALA A 241 7.17 32.68 -10.32
N ALA A 242 6.14 33.48 -10.66
CA ALA A 242 6.31 34.89 -11.01
C ALA A 242 6.88 35.70 -9.84
N ALA A 243 6.39 35.46 -8.63
CA ALA A 243 6.86 36.16 -7.44
C ALA A 243 8.34 35.90 -7.11
N GLU A 244 8.83 34.69 -7.39
CA GLU A 244 10.24 34.30 -7.23
C GLU A 244 11.14 34.95 -8.29
N ALA A 245 10.63 35.18 -9.49
CA ALA A 245 11.36 35.81 -10.60
C ALA A 245 11.39 37.35 -10.55
N ASN A 246 10.53 37.98 -9.74
CA ASN A 246 10.39 39.43 -9.71
C ASN A 246 11.66 40.14 -9.19
N PRO A 247 12.27 41.06 -9.99
CA PRO A 247 13.42 41.82 -9.56
C PRO A 247 13.03 42.94 -8.57
N ALA A 248 13.99 43.41 -7.78
CA ALA A 248 13.78 44.55 -6.90
C ALA A 248 13.91 45.87 -7.69
N ILE A 249 12.80 46.35 -8.24
CA ILE A 249 12.75 47.58 -9.05
C ILE A 249 11.83 48.66 -8.45
N PRO A 250 12.13 49.97 -8.60
CA PRO A 250 11.32 51.06 -8.02
C PRO A 250 9.85 51.06 -8.47
N GLU A 251 9.57 50.66 -9.71
CA GLU A 251 8.23 50.59 -10.28
C GLU A 251 7.34 49.63 -9.48
N GLY A 252 7.86 48.44 -9.15
CA GLY A 252 7.15 47.47 -8.32
C GLY A 252 6.85 48.02 -6.92
N GLN A 253 7.76 48.81 -6.35
CA GLN A 253 7.54 49.45 -5.05
C GLN A 253 6.43 50.51 -5.08
N ALA A 254 6.30 51.25 -6.18
CA ALA A 254 5.21 52.21 -6.38
C ALA A 254 3.85 51.49 -6.47
N VAL A 255 3.77 50.45 -7.31
CA VAL A 255 2.55 49.63 -7.46
C VAL A 255 2.17 48.95 -6.14
N LEU A 256 3.15 48.45 -5.38
CA LEU A 256 2.92 47.90 -4.03
C LEU A 256 2.25 48.90 -3.09
N ALA A 257 2.71 50.15 -3.09
CA ALA A 257 2.14 51.20 -2.24
C ALA A 257 0.70 51.53 -2.66
N GLU A 258 0.44 51.64 -3.95
CA GLU A 258 -0.91 51.86 -4.50
C GLU A 258 -1.86 50.69 -4.18
N PHE A 259 -1.34 49.46 -4.15
CA PHE A 259 -2.13 48.28 -3.86
C PHE A 259 -2.48 48.12 -2.37
N LEU A 260 -1.53 48.37 -1.46
CA LEU A 260 -1.74 48.12 -0.01
C LEU A 260 -2.26 49.33 0.77
N LEU A 261 -1.79 50.56 0.47
CA LEU A 261 -2.13 51.74 1.29
C LEU A 261 -3.64 52.06 1.31
N PRO A 262 -4.41 51.92 0.23
CA PRO A 262 -5.85 52.15 0.30
C PRO A 262 -6.54 51.24 1.30
N ASN A 263 -6.15 49.96 1.37
CA ASN A 263 -6.71 49.00 2.33
C ASN A 263 -6.32 49.38 3.76
N VAL A 264 -5.06 49.73 3.99
CA VAL A 264 -4.59 50.20 5.31
C VAL A 264 -5.36 51.45 5.77
N ARG A 265 -5.49 52.47 4.91
CA ARG A 265 -6.16 53.74 5.25
C ARG A 265 -7.66 53.57 5.52
N SER A 266 -8.29 52.61 4.84
CA SER A 266 -9.72 52.34 4.99
C SER A 266 -10.04 51.25 6.02
N GLY A 267 -9.03 50.69 6.69
CA GLY A 267 -9.21 49.57 7.63
C GLY A 267 -9.73 48.29 6.97
N ARG A 268 -9.57 48.14 5.65
CA ARG A 268 -9.91 46.92 4.92
C ARG A 268 -8.83 45.87 5.12
N GLY A 269 -9.24 44.60 5.11
CA GLY A 269 -8.32 43.48 5.29
C GLY A 269 -7.21 43.45 4.25
N LEU A 270 -6.01 43.03 4.65
CA LEU A 270 -4.85 42.91 3.78
C LEU A 270 -4.78 41.53 3.13
N PRO A 271 -4.36 41.40 1.86
CA PRO A 271 -4.22 40.11 1.19
C PRO A 271 -3.43 39.10 2.04
N SER A 272 -4.12 38.06 2.50
CA SER A 272 -3.62 37.16 3.54
C SER A 272 -3.77 35.70 3.15
N ALA A 273 -2.77 34.90 3.50
CA ALA A 273 -2.76 33.45 3.27
C ALA A 273 -2.23 32.71 4.50
N ARG A 274 -2.60 31.43 4.63
CA ARG A 274 -2.13 30.52 5.65
C ARG A 274 -0.88 29.81 5.17
N MET A 275 0.17 29.88 5.98
CA MET A 275 1.42 29.16 5.76
C MET A 275 1.80 28.43 7.05
N HIS A 276 1.99 27.11 6.98
CA HIS A 276 2.27 26.26 8.15
C HIS A 276 1.31 26.50 9.34
N GLY A 277 0.01 26.65 9.07
CA GLY A 277 -1.02 26.85 10.09
C GLY A 277 -1.10 28.26 10.68
N ARG A 278 -0.21 29.18 10.28
CA ARG A 278 -0.26 30.59 10.69
C ARG A 278 -0.76 31.46 9.55
N ARG A 279 -1.68 32.37 9.86
CA ARG A 279 -2.15 33.37 8.90
C ARG A 279 -1.19 34.56 8.89
N GLY A 280 -0.87 35.04 7.70
CA GLY A 280 -0.06 36.23 7.52
C GLY A 280 -0.24 36.81 6.13
N LEU A 281 0.53 37.86 5.85
CA LEU A 281 0.48 38.56 4.58
C LEU A 281 0.88 37.62 3.43
N ALA A 282 0.06 37.56 2.37
CA ALA A 282 0.27 36.71 1.21
C ALA A 282 1.37 37.26 0.29
N ARG A 283 2.62 37.20 0.74
CA ARG A 283 3.78 37.82 0.07
C ARG A 283 3.94 37.39 -1.40
N SER A 284 3.81 36.10 -1.70
CA SER A 284 3.93 35.61 -3.08
C SER A 284 2.81 36.15 -3.97
N TYR A 285 1.57 36.16 -3.47
CA TYR A 285 0.45 36.75 -4.19
C TYR A 285 0.67 38.25 -4.44
N ILE A 286 1.02 39.01 -3.40
CA ILE A 286 1.27 40.46 -3.51
C ILE A 286 2.42 40.74 -4.47
N SER A 287 3.52 39.99 -4.37
CA SER A 287 4.65 40.10 -5.30
C SER A 287 4.20 39.89 -6.73
N ALA A 288 3.48 38.80 -7.00
CA ALA A 288 3.03 38.47 -8.35
C ALA A 288 2.07 39.51 -8.94
N VAL A 289 1.17 40.09 -8.14
CA VAL A 289 0.20 41.10 -8.58
C VAL A 289 0.84 42.48 -8.77
N THR A 290 1.82 42.83 -7.94
CA THR A 290 2.41 44.19 -7.95
C THR A 290 3.73 44.28 -8.72
N GLY A 291 4.37 43.15 -9.04
CA GLY A 291 5.72 43.10 -9.59
C GLY A 291 6.83 43.42 -8.56
N ALA A 292 6.48 43.73 -7.30
CA ALA A 292 7.45 44.02 -6.25
C ALA A 292 8.15 42.73 -5.78
N SER A 293 9.46 42.78 -5.58
CA SER A 293 10.17 41.66 -4.96
C SER A 293 9.72 41.45 -3.50
N VAL A 294 9.84 40.21 -3.00
CA VAL A 294 9.49 39.87 -1.61
C VAL A 294 10.24 40.75 -0.59
N LYS A 295 11.50 41.11 -0.87
CA LYS A 295 12.29 42.02 -0.02
C LYS A 295 11.70 43.43 0.07
N GLN A 296 11.19 43.96 -1.04
CA GLN A 296 10.51 45.26 -1.04
C GLN A 296 9.22 45.20 -0.24
N ILE A 297 8.48 44.09 -0.31
CA ILE A 297 7.29 43.87 0.50
C ILE A 297 7.64 43.85 1.99
N ASP A 298 8.66 43.10 2.39
CA ASP A 298 9.09 43.05 3.80
C ASP A 298 9.54 44.43 4.32
N HIS A 299 10.32 45.17 3.52
CA HIS A 299 10.73 46.53 3.87
C HIS A 299 9.52 47.47 3.98
N PHE A 300 8.56 47.38 3.06
CA PHE A 300 7.34 48.17 3.08
C PHE A 300 6.49 47.87 4.31
N VAL A 301 6.30 46.59 4.67
CA VAL A 301 5.56 46.15 5.85
C VAL A 301 6.20 46.68 7.13
N ALA A 302 7.52 46.58 7.26
CA ALA A 302 8.25 47.08 8.42
C ALA A 302 8.15 48.61 8.53
N ARG A 303 8.36 49.34 7.42
CA ARG A 303 8.32 50.81 7.39
C ARG A 303 6.95 51.36 7.75
N ASN A 304 5.87 50.69 7.33
CA ASN A 304 4.50 51.12 7.58
C ASN A 304 3.87 50.44 8.82
N GLN A 305 4.66 49.69 9.60
CA GLN A 305 4.20 49.00 10.82
C GLN A 305 2.99 48.08 10.59
N LEU A 306 2.95 47.39 9.44
CA LEU A 306 1.84 46.51 9.04
C LEU A 306 2.01 45.07 9.55
N SER A 307 3.03 44.83 10.39
CA SER A 307 3.28 43.53 11.01
C SER A 307 2.09 43.11 11.87
N GLY A 308 1.54 41.91 11.64
CA GLY A 308 0.39 41.40 12.39
C GLY A 308 -0.97 41.85 11.87
N LEU A 309 -1.05 42.95 11.12
CA LEU A 309 -2.30 43.51 10.62
C LEU A 309 -3.04 42.55 9.65
N ALA A 310 -2.29 41.79 8.86
CA ALA A 310 -2.82 40.72 8.01
C ALA A 310 -3.43 39.54 8.81
N ASN A 311 -3.00 39.33 10.05
CA ASN A 311 -3.57 38.30 10.93
C ASN A 311 -4.84 38.81 11.64
N GLU A 312 -4.85 40.09 12.04
CA GLU A 312 -6.00 40.75 12.69
C GLU A 312 -7.14 41.03 11.70
N HIS A 313 -6.80 41.48 10.50
CA HIS A 313 -7.73 41.85 9.44
C HIS A 313 -7.34 41.15 8.13
N PRO A 314 -7.68 39.87 7.97
CA PRO A 314 -7.36 39.14 6.75
C PRO A 314 -8.24 39.60 5.58
N GLY A 315 -7.61 39.83 4.44
CA GLY A 315 -8.24 40.17 3.17
C GLY A 315 -8.05 39.08 2.11
N PRO A 316 -8.93 39.07 1.09
CA PRO A 316 -8.94 38.04 0.05
C PRO A 316 -7.75 38.17 -0.91
N CYS A 317 -7.42 37.06 -1.54
CA CYS A 317 -6.42 36.93 -2.61
C CYS A 317 -7.07 36.22 -3.82
N PRO A 318 -8.00 36.88 -4.52
CA PRO A 318 -8.76 36.25 -5.60
C PRO A 318 -7.83 35.82 -6.75
N LEU A 319 -8.11 34.67 -7.32
CA LEU A 319 -7.46 34.16 -8.53
C LEU A 319 -8.33 34.48 -9.76
N GLU A 320 -7.68 34.87 -10.85
CA GLU A 320 -8.34 35.17 -12.13
C GLU A 320 -8.60 33.88 -12.92
N VAL A 321 -9.45 33.01 -12.35
CA VAL A 321 -9.88 31.75 -12.96
C VAL A 321 -11.41 31.64 -12.93
N PRO A 322 -12.04 31.06 -13.96
CA PRO A 322 -13.48 30.85 -13.94
C PRO A 322 -13.87 29.82 -12.87
N VAL A 323 -15.08 29.99 -12.33
CA VAL A 323 -15.74 28.99 -11.48
C VAL A 323 -16.91 28.41 -12.26
N SER A 324 -16.84 27.14 -12.61
CA SER A 324 -17.82 26.43 -13.43
C SER A 324 -18.68 25.47 -12.62
N GLY A 325 -18.17 24.94 -11.51
CA GLY A 325 -18.86 23.99 -10.65
C GLY A 325 -20.09 24.58 -9.97
N GLN A 326 -21.11 23.75 -9.72
CA GLN A 326 -22.38 24.21 -9.18
C GLN A 326 -22.89 23.34 -8.03
N ILE A 327 -23.61 23.95 -7.09
CA ILE A 327 -24.41 23.28 -6.06
C ILE A 327 -25.83 23.82 -6.18
N ASN A 328 -26.78 22.93 -6.52
CA ASN A 328 -28.19 23.28 -6.72
C ASN A 328 -28.38 24.44 -7.72
N GLY A 329 -27.63 24.43 -8.82
CA GLY A 329 -27.70 25.45 -9.88
C GLY A 329 -26.97 26.76 -9.58
N ASN A 330 -26.38 26.92 -8.39
CA ASN A 330 -25.59 28.09 -8.03
C ASN A 330 -24.09 27.76 -8.06
N PRO A 331 -23.20 28.69 -8.46
CA PRO A 331 -21.76 28.48 -8.37
C PRO A 331 -21.34 28.03 -6.97
N TRP A 332 -20.50 26.99 -6.87
CA TRP A 332 -20.06 26.46 -5.57
C TRP A 332 -19.12 27.42 -4.82
N ARG A 333 -18.52 28.35 -5.56
CA ARG A 333 -17.69 29.45 -5.08
C ARG A 333 -18.04 30.71 -5.87
N GLU A 334 -17.92 31.86 -5.21
CA GLU A 334 -18.00 33.15 -5.91
C GLU A 334 -16.73 33.38 -6.74
N ARG A 335 -15.56 33.13 -6.13
CA ARG A 335 -14.23 33.17 -6.75
C ARG A 335 -13.30 32.17 -6.07
N MET A 336 -12.30 31.69 -6.80
CA MET A 336 -11.21 30.89 -6.22
C MET A 336 -10.20 31.80 -5.52
N ASP A 337 -9.68 31.39 -4.36
CA ASP A 337 -8.72 32.18 -3.59
C ASP A 337 -7.34 31.48 -3.50
N PHE A 338 -6.27 32.29 -3.55
CA PHE A 338 -4.89 31.84 -3.42
C PHE A 338 -4.63 31.09 -2.10
N ASP A 339 -5.29 31.47 -1.01
CA ASP A 339 -5.18 30.84 0.32
C ASP A 339 -5.72 29.40 0.30
N GLU A 340 -6.88 29.18 -0.35
CA GLU A 340 -7.57 27.89 -0.29
C GLU A 340 -7.12 26.88 -1.34
N ALA A 341 -6.54 27.32 -2.46
CA ALA A 341 -6.21 26.44 -3.59
C ALA A 341 -5.35 25.22 -3.19
N ALA A 342 -4.37 25.40 -2.29
CA ALA A 342 -3.54 24.28 -1.81
C ALA A 342 -4.31 23.30 -0.91
N SER A 343 -5.29 23.79 -0.16
CA SER A 343 -6.15 22.92 0.64
C SER A 343 -7.14 22.16 -0.23
N LEU A 344 -7.74 22.83 -1.23
CA LEU A 344 -8.66 22.22 -2.17
C LEU A 344 -7.98 21.15 -3.02
N MET A 345 -6.75 21.39 -3.51
CA MET A 345 -5.98 20.38 -4.25
C MET A 345 -5.75 19.11 -3.41
N ARG A 346 -5.47 19.28 -2.11
CA ARG A 346 -5.31 18.16 -1.18
C ARG A 346 -6.62 17.42 -0.95
N HIS A 347 -7.73 18.15 -0.78
CA HIS A 347 -9.05 17.54 -0.65
C HIS A 347 -9.47 16.80 -1.93
N LEU A 348 -9.09 17.29 -3.10
CA LEU A 348 -9.34 16.62 -4.38
C LEU A 348 -8.62 15.27 -4.45
N GLY A 349 -7.33 15.24 -4.07
CA GLY A 349 -6.59 13.97 -3.94
C GLY A 349 -7.23 13.03 -2.93
N THR A 350 -7.63 13.52 -1.75
CA THR A 350 -8.34 12.72 -0.75
C THR A 350 -9.66 12.18 -1.28
N ALA A 351 -10.45 12.99 -1.98
CA ALA A 351 -11.73 12.59 -2.55
C ALA A 351 -11.55 11.48 -3.60
N ALA A 352 -10.58 11.62 -4.51
CA ALA A 352 -10.24 10.58 -5.47
C ALA A 352 -9.85 9.27 -4.79
N VAL A 353 -9.01 9.33 -3.74
CA VAL A 353 -8.63 8.15 -2.95
C VAL A 353 -9.84 7.51 -2.27
N VAL A 354 -10.73 8.29 -1.67
CA VAL A 354 -11.96 7.78 -1.05
C VAL A 354 -12.82 7.05 -2.07
N VAL A 355 -13.01 7.62 -3.27
CA VAL A 355 -13.77 7.00 -4.35
C VAL A 355 -13.11 5.70 -4.81
N CYS A 356 -11.80 5.70 -5.07
CA CYS A 356 -11.07 4.49 -5.48
C CYS A 356 -11.14 3.38 -4.42
N LEU A 357 -10.86 3.69 -3.15
CA LEU A 357 -10.90 2.70 -2.07
C LEU A 357 -12.32 2.14 -1.88
N TYR A 358 -13.34 2.98 -1.96
CA TYR A 358 -14.73 2.56 -1.82
C TYR A 358 -15.18 1.64 -2.96
N LEU A 359 -14.90 2.02 -4.22
CA LEU A 359 -15.36 1.27 -5.40
C LEU A 359 -14.57 -0.04 -5.63
N THR A 360 -13.30 -0.06 -5.26
CA THR A 360 -12.44 -1.24 -5.49
C THR A 360 -12.48 -2.25 -4.34
N GLY A 361 -12.87 -1.83 -3.14
CA GLY A 361 -12.79 -2.66 -1.93
C GLY A 361 -11.34 -3.02 -1.52
N MET A 362 -10.33 -2.41 -2.16
CA MET A 362 -8.92 -2.65 -1.91
C MET A 362 -8.41 -1.81 -0.74
N ARG A 363 -7.44 -2.34 0.01
CA ARG A 363 -6.80 -1.58 1.10
C ARG A 363 -5.85 -0.52 0.54
N PRO A 364 -5.57 0.57 1.28
CA PRO A 364 -4.61 1.60 0.84
C PRO A 364 -3.25 1.04 0.43
N GLN A 365 -2.80 -0.05 1.05
CA GLN A 365 -1.52 -0.72 0.74
C GLN A 365 -1.51 -1.41 -0.64
N GLU A 366 -2.69 -1.68 -1.22
CA GLU A 366 -2.86 -2.35 -2.51
C GLU A 366 -2.94 -1.34 -3.68
N ASN A 367 -3.27 -0.07 -3.40
CA ASN A 367 -3.27 1.05 -4.37
C ASN A 367 -1.96 1.86 -4.38
N GLY A 368 -0.86 1.28 -3.89
CA GLY A 368 0.41 1.98 -3.67
C GLY A 368 0.94 2.72 -4.91
N ALA A 369 0.74 2.17 -6.13
CA ALA A 369 1.17 2.81 -7.37
C ALA A 369 0.34 4.07 -7.71
N GLU A 370 -0.98 4.03 -7.53
CA GLU A 370 -1.86 5.18 -7.77
C GLU A 370 -1.69 6.26 -6.69
N LEU A 371 -1.52 5.85 -5.43
CA LEU A 371 -1.24 6.76 -4.31
C LEU A 371 0.10 7.48 -4.49
N HIS A 372 1.14 6.78 -4.98
CA HIS A 372 2.44 7.38 -5.26
C HIS A 372 2.36 8.39 -6.42
N LEU A 373 1.60 8.07 -7.49
CA LEU A 373 1.36 9.00 -8.59
C LEU A 373 0.60 10.25 -8.14
N MET A 374 -0.45 10.11 -7.31
CA MET A 374 -1.21 11.25 -6.78
C MET A 374 -0.40 12.13 -5.83
N GLN A 375 0.47 11.55 -4.98
CA GLN A 375 1.36 12.32 -4.11
C GLN A 375 2.40 13.14 -4.91
N HIS A 376 2.94 12.58 -5.99
CA HIS A 376 3.88 13.27 -6.87
C HIS A 376 3.21 14.36 -7.72
N SER A 377 1.99 14.13 -8.22
CA SER A 377 1.22 15.14 -8.96
C SER A 377 0.75 16.31 -8.08
N ALA A 378 0.58 16.09 -6.77
CA ALA A 378 0.22 17.14 -5.81
C ALA A 378 1.40 17.99 -5.32
N GLY A 379 2.63 17.75 -5.80
CA GLY A 379 3.78 18.59 -5.51
C GLY A 379 4.26 18.58 -4.06
N PHE A 380 3.94 17.54 -3.29
CA PHE A 380 4.51 17.36 -1.95
C PHE A 380 5.93 16.81 -2.06
N LYS A 381 6.92 17.66 -1.76
CA LYS A 381 8.23 17.22 -1.25
C LYS A 381 8.23 17.28 0.27
#